data_AF-A0A1H9I9S2-F1
#
_entry.id   AF-A0A1H9I9S2-F1
#
_cell.length_a   1.000
_cell.length_b   1.000
_cell.length_c   1.000
_cell.angle_alpha   90.00
_cell.angle_beta   90.00
_cell.angle_gamma   90.00
#
_symmetry.space_group_name_H-M   'P 1'
#
loop_
_entity.id
_entity.type
_entity.pdbx_description
1 polymer ?
#
loop_
_entity_poly.entity_id
_entity_poly.type
_entity_poly.pdbx_seq_one_letter_code
_entity_poly.pdbx_strand_id
1 'polypeptide(L)'
;MKAVVARVTEASVEVGEEIVGAIDEPGLLVLLGVHHDDTDAHARKMAQKLHGLRILADEQSCESTGAPLLVVSQFTLYGDTRKGRRPSWTAAARPEHAQPLVNAVVQELRQKGARVETGRFRAEMKVRSVNDGPFTVLVEV
;
A
#
# COMPACT_ATOMS: atom_id res chain seq x y z
N MET A 1 9.83 6.69 -1.11
CA MET A 1 8.86 5.60 -0.81
C MET A 1 8.07 5.31 -2.07
N LYS A 2 7.65 4.05 -2.30
CA LYS A 2 6.94 3.65 -3.52
C LYS A 2 5.69 2.84 -3.19
N ALA A 3 4.61 3.05 -3.91
CA ALA A 3 3.43 2.22 -3.86
C ALA A 3 2.97 1.79 -5.25
N VAL A 4 2.47 0.55 -5.35
CA VAL A 4 1.57 0.14 -6.44
C VAL A 4 0.16 0.27 -5.88
N VAL A 5 -0.66 1.08 -6.53
CA VAL A 5 -2.04 1.35 -6.13
C VAL A 5 -2.97 0.81 -7.19
N ALA A 6 -3.87 -0.08 -6.80
CA ALA A 6 -4.91 -0.63 -7.66
C ALA A 6 -6.27 -0.22 -7.13
N ARG A 7 -7.16 0.22 -8.04
CA ARG A 7 -8.59 0.33 -7.73
C ARG A 7 -9.17 -1.07 -7.68
N VAL A 8 -9.95 -1.38 -6.65
CA VAL A 8 -10.53 -2.71 -6.43
C VAL A 8 -12.00 -2.60 -6.06
N THR A 9 -12.80 -3.62 -6.42
CA THR A 9 -14.16 -3.77 -5.87
C THR A 9 -14.15 -4.46 -4.51
N GLU A 10 -13.15 -5.30 -4.27
CA GLU A 10 -12.88 -6.00 -3.01
C GLU A 10 -11.41 -6.41 -2.94
N ALA A 11 -10.85 -6.48 -1.73
CA ALA A 11 -9.54 -7.05 -1.48
C ALA A 11 -9.38 -7.53 -0.03
N SER A 12 -8.60 -8.57 0.19
CA SER A 12 -8.36 -9.13 1.52
C SER A 12 -6.94 -9.67 1.69
N VAL A 13 -6.52 -9.78 2.95
CA VAL A 13 -5.26 -10.40 3.35
C VAL A 13 -5.53 -11.53 4.32
N GLU A 14 -5.02 -12.72 3.99
CA GLU A 14 -5.04 -13.89 4.86
C GLU A 14 -3.63 -14.18 5.40
N VAL A 15 -3.53 -14.59 6.67
CA VAL A 15 -2.34 -15.19 7.27
C VAL A 15 -2.72 -16.57 7.81
N GLY A 16 -2.19 -17.62 7.18
CA GLY A 16 -2.69 -18.97 7.40
C GLY A 16 -4.14 -19.11 6.88
N GLU A 17 -5.09 -19.28 7.79
CA GLU A 17 -6.53 -19.38 7.52
C GLU A 17 -7.32 -18.17 8.07
N GLU A 18 -6.65 -17.22 8.71
CA GLU A 18 -7.26 -16.04 9.32
C GLU A 18 -7.22 -14.85 8.33
N ILE A 19 -8.38 -14.23 8.07
CA ILE A 19 -8.45 -12.92 7.39
C ILE A 19 -8.05 -11.85 8.40
N VAL A 20 -6.93 -11.17 8.14
CA VAL A 20 -6.36 -10.15 9.06
C VAL A 20 -6.69 -8.72 8.65
N GLY A 21 -7.25 -8.52 7.46
CA GLY A 21 -7.72 -7.24 6.96
C GLY A 21 -8.43 -7.41 5.62
N ALA A 22 -9.54 -6.70 5.41
CA ALA A 22 -10.35 -6.82 4.20
C ALA A 22 -11.13 -5.54 3.91
N ILE A 23 -11.30 -5.24 2.63
CA ILE A 23 -12.24 -4.26 2.12
C ILE A 23 -13.25 -4.99 1.23
N ASP A 24 -14.52 -4.95 1.63
CA ASP A 24 -15.64 -5.64 0.96
C ASP A 24 -16.50 -4.66 0.13
N GLU A 25 -15.92 -3.53 -0.25
CA GLU A 25 -16.54 -2.46 -1.03
C GLU A 25 -15.48 -1.75 -1.90
N PRO A 26 -15.90 -0.95 -2.90
CA PRO A 26 -14.96 -0.26 -3.78
C PRO A 26 -13.95 0.61 -3.03
N GLY A 27 -12.67 0.42 -3.32
CA GLY A 27 -11.57 1.07 -2.60
C GLY A 27 -10.23 0.90 -3.29
N LEU A 28 -9.16 1.03 -2.52
CA LEU A 28 -7.78 0.91 -3.01
C LEU A 28 -7.02 -0.22 -2.33
N LEU A 29 -6.43 -1.12 -3.12
CA LEU A 29 -5.32 -1.96 -2.65
C LEU A 29 -4.02 -1.17 -2.84
N VAL A 30 -3.26 -1.03 -1.76
CA VAL A 30 -1.97 -0.32 -1.75
C VAL A 30 -0.86 -1.29 -1.33
N LEU A 31 -0.04 -1.71 -2.29
CA LEU A 31 1.21 -2.41 -2.01
C LEU A 31 2.29 -1.35 -1.76
N LEU A 32 2.80 -1.28 -0.53
CA LEU A 32 3.67 -0.19 -0.06
C LEU A 32 5.11 -0.68 0.16
N GLY A 33 6.05 -0.17 -0.61
CA GLY A 33 7.48 -0.40 -0.48
C GLY A 33 8.19 0.78 0.18
N VAL A 34 9.17 0.48 1.04
CA VAL A 34 9.98 1.47 1.75
C VAL A 34 11.44 1.36 1.30
N HIS A 35 12.05 2.49 0.94
CA HIS A 35 13.47 2.63 0.62
C HIS A 35 14.29 2.84 1.89
N HIS A 36 15.57 2.45 1.90
CA HIS A 36 16.43 2.65 3.07
C HIS A 36 16.63 4.12 3.48
N ASP A 37 16.45 5.05 2.54
CA ASP A 37 16.54 6.50 2.77
C ASP A 37 15.20 7.16 3.14
N ASP A 38 14.11 6.39 3.19
CA ASP A 38 12.80 6.95 3.53
C ASP A 38 12.75 7.42 4.99
N THR A 39 11.88 8.39 5.24
CA THR A 39 11.74 9.08 6.53
C THR A 39 10.27 9.35 6.82
N ASP A 40 9.94 9.83 8.02
CA ASP A 40 8.57 10.22 8.37
C ASP A 40 8.00 11.32 7.46
N ALA A 41 8.86 12.16 6.87
CA ALA A 41 8.43 13.14 5.87
C ALA A 41 7.91 12.45 4.59
N HIS A 42 8.60 11.40 4.14
CA HIS A 42 8.15 10.58 3.01
C HIS A 42 6.85 9.85 3.35
N ALA A 43 6.73 9.28 4.55
CA ALA A 43 5.50 8.63 4.99
C ALA A 43 4.29 9.57 4.97
N ARG A 44 4.44 10.78 5.52
CA ARG A 44 3.38 11.82 5.50
C ARG A 44 2.96 12.20 4.08
N LYS A 45 3.94 12.43 3.22
CA LYS A 45 3.71 12.78 1.81
C LYS A 45 3.05 11.63 1.04
N MET A 46 3.42 10.37 1.31
CA MET A 46 2.78 9.20 0.72
C MET A 46 1.32 9.11 1.15
N ALA A 47 1.02 9.20 2.44
CA ALA A 47 -0.35 9.17 2.95
C ALA A 47 -1.22 10.26 2.31
N GLN A 48 -0.71 11.50 2.18
CA GLN A 48 -1.41 12.58 1.49
C GLN A 48 -1.71 12.24 0.02
N LYS A 49 -0.72 11.71 -0.71
CA LYS A 49 -0.91 11.32 -2.12
C LYS A 49 -1.93 10.19 -2.26
N LEU A 50 -1.89 9.17 -1.40
CA LEU A 50 -2.81 8.04 -1.45
C LEU A 50 -4.25 8.47 -1.15
N HIS A 51 -4.45 9.28 -0.11
CA HIS A 51 -5.79 9.72 0.29
C HIS A 51 -6.46 10.58 -0.77
N GLY A 52 -5.70 11.52 -1.37
CA GLY A 52 -6.19 12.45 -2.40
C GLY A 52 -6.08 11.93 -3.83
N LEU A 53 -5.69 10.66 -4.06
CA LEU A 53 -5.51 10.13 -5.40
C LEU A 53 -6.86 9.99 -6.13
N ARG A 54 -7.06 10.77 -7.18
CA ARG A 54 -8.29 10.83 -8.00
C ARG A 54 -8.42 9.66 -8.99
N ILE A 55 -8.27 8.42 -8.51
CA ILE A 55 -8.27 7.19 -9.33
C ILE A 55 -9.60 6.41 -9.28
N LEU A 56 -10.48 6.75 -8.34
CA LEU A 56 -11.79 6.10 -8.25
C LEU A 56 -12.69 6.53 -9.42
N ALA A 57 -13.88 5.94 -9.52
CA ALA A 57 -14.88 6.33 -10.52
C ALA A 57 -15.12 7.85 -10.48
N ASP A 58 -15.39 8.45 -11.64
CA ASP A 58 -15.64 9.89 -11.80
C ASP A 58 -14.51 10.79 -11.24
N GLU A 59 -13.27 10.30 -11.37
CA GLU A 59 -12.06 10.99 -10.90
C GLU A 59 -12.13 11.37 -9.41
N GLN A 60 -12.80 10.55 -8.61
CA GLN A 60 -12.91 10.74 -7.16
C GLN A 60 -11.71 10.12 -6.42
N SER A 61 -11.53 10.52 -5.17
CA SER A 61 -10.49 10.00 -4.28
C SER A 61 -11.09 9.35 -3.03
N CYS A 62 -10.27 8.63 -2.27
CA CYS A 62 -10.69 8.13 -0.95
C CYS A 62 -11.08 9.28 -0.01
N GLU A 63 -10.41 10.44 -0.13
CA GLU A 63 -10.75 11.65 0.62
C GLU A 63 -12.15 12.18 0.29
N SER A 64 -12.54 12.22 -0.99
CA SER A 64 -13.85 12.76 -1.36
C SER A 64 -15.02 11.80 -1.13
N THR A 65 -14.74 10.49 -1.09
CA THR A 65 -15.79 9.45 -1.05
C THR A 65 -15.86 8.70 0.29
N GLY A 66 -14.81 8.74 1.10
CA GLY A 66 -14.67 7.88 2.27
C GLY A 66 -14.37 6.41 1.92
N ALA A 67 -14.03 6.10 0.66
CA ALA A 67 -13.68 4.75 0.23
C ALA A 67 -12.46 4.21 0.99
N PRO A 68 -12.45 2.93 1.37
CA PRO A 68 -11.39 2.38 2.21
C PRO A 68 -10.10 2.09 1.41
N LEU A 69 -9.00 1.99 2.14
CA LEU A 69 -7.71 1.53 1.62
C LEU A 69 -7.26 0.28 2.38
N LEU A 70 -6.77 -0.73 1.66
CA LEU A 70 -6.06 -1.87 2.20
C LEU A 70 -4.56 -1.70 1.96
N VAL A 71 -3.80 -1.42 3.03
CA VAL A 71 -2.34 -1.16 2.93
C VAL A 71 -1.55 -2.40 3.32
N VAL A 72 -0.73 -2.90 2.40
CA VAL A 72 0.08 -4.11 2.58
C VAL A 72 1.55 -3.79 2.30
N SER A 73 2.44 -4.11 3.24
CA SER A 73 3.87 -3.91 3.04
C SER A 73 4.42 -4.82 1.93
N GLN A 74 5.13 -4.25 0.95
CA GLN A 74 5.65 -4.95 -0.22
C GLN A 74 7.10 -4.51 -0.51
N PHE A 75 8.07 -5.07 0.20
CA PHE A 75 9.49 -4.70 0.02
C PHE A 75 10.02 -4.99 -1.40
N THR A 76 9.39 -5.95 -2.11
CA THR A 76 9.83 -6.35 -3.45
C THR A 76 9.60 -5.29 -4.52
N LEU A 77 8.87 -4.20 -4.21
CA LEU A 77 8.78 -3.05 -5.11
C LEU A 77 10.13 -2.35 -5.34
N TYR A 78 11.12 -2.62 -4.47
CA TYR A 78 12.51 -2.18 -4.63
C TYR A 78 13.43 -3.30 -5.16
N GLY A 79 12.86 -4.30 -5.83
CA GLY A 79 13.61 -5.31 -6.56
C GLY A 79 14.29 -4.76 -7.80
N ASP A 80 15.62 -4.77 -7.83
CA ASP A 80 16.39 -4.50 -9.03
C ASP A 80 16.55 -5.79 -9.85
N THR A 81 15.93 -5.81 -11.02
CA THR A 81 15.94 -6.92 -11.98
C THR A 81 16.78 -6.65 -13.22
N ARG A 82 17.57 -5.55 -13.24
CA ARG A 82 18.36 -5.17 -14.42
C ARG A 82 19.51 -6.13 -14.74
N LYS A 83 20.01 -6.87 -13.74
CA LYS A 83 21.14 -7.81 -13.90
C LYS A 83 20.74 -9.22 -13.49
N GLY A 84 20.95 -10.20 -14.38
CA GLY A 84 20.67 -11.61 -14.11
C GLY A 84 19.18 -11.94 -14.08
N ARG A 85 18.82 -13.06 -13.43
CA ARG A 85 17.42 -13.55 -13.32
C ARG A 85 16.86 -13.52 -11.89
N ARG A 86 17.70 -13.18 -10.90
CA ARG A 86 17.32 -13.08 -9.49
C ARG A 86 17.27 -11.59 -9.11
N PRO A 87 16.15 -11.06 -8.60
CA PRO A 87 16.09 -9.68 -8.13
C PRO A 87 17.07 -9.43 -6.98
N SER A 88 17.66 -8.23 -6.94
CA SER A 88 18.39 -7.70 -5.79
C SER A 88 17.47 -6.77 -4.98
N TRP A 89 17.61 -6.79 -3.66
CA TRP A 89 16.77 -6.00 -2.75
C TRP A 89 17.55 -4.90 -2.02
N THR A 90 18.71 -4.51 -2.54
CA THR A 90 19.63 -3.55 -1.89
C THR A 90 19.01 -2.19 -1.61
N ALA A 91 18.02 -1.77 -2.41
CA ALA A 91 17.32 -0.50 -2.22
C ALA A 91 16.23 -0.58 -1.14
N ALA A 92 15.69 -1.78 -0.84
CA ALA A 92 14.64 -1.95 0.15
C ALA A 92 15.15 -1.67 1.57
N ALA A 93 14.35 -0.96 2.36
CA ALA A 93 14.61 -0.76 3.78
C ALA A 93 14.62 -2.09 4.53
N ARG A 94 15.49 -2.17 5.54
CA ARG A 94 15.45 -3.30 6.50
C ARG A 94 14.16 -3.24 7.33
N PRO A 95 13.67 -4.38 7.85
CA PRO A 95 12.41 -4.43 8.60
C PRO A 95 12.31 -3.46 9.78
N GLU A 96 13.40 -3.26 10.52
CA GLU A 96 13.51 -2.33 11.64
C GLU A 96 13.31 -0.86 11.24
N HIS A 97 13.59 -0.51 9.97
CA HIS A 97 13.34 0.82 9.40
C HIS A 97 11.99 0.89 8.68
N ALA A 98 11.62 -0.19 7.96
CA ALA A 98 10.41 -0.24 7.17
C ALA A 98 9.13 -0.27 8.00
N GLN A 99 9.10 -1.06 9.08
CA GLN A 99 7.89 -1.23 9.91
C GLN A 99 7.40 0.10 10.51
N PRO A 100 8.26 0.92 11.16
CA PRO A 100 7.83 2.22 11.67
C PRO A 100 7.25 3.13 10.57
N LEU A 101 7.84 3.11 9.37
CA LEU A 101 7.40 3.96 8.26
C LEU A 101 6.09 3.48 7.63
N VAL A 102 5.87 2.17 7.50
CA VAL A 102 4.57 1.63 7.10
C VAL A 102 3.50 2.02 8.12
N ASN A 103 3.80 1.88 9.42
CA ASN A 103 2.90 2.30 10.48
C ASN A 103 2.61 3.81 10.42
N ALA A 104 3.63 4.64 10.15
CA ALA A 104 3.47 6.08 10.00
C ALA A 104 2.54 6.45 8.84
N VAL A 105 2.63 5.76 7.69
CA VAL A 105 1.67 5.95 6.57
C VAL A 105 0.25 5.63 7.01
N VAL A 106 0.04 4.47 7.65
CA VAL A 106 -1.30 4.05 8.12
C VAL A 106 -1.85 5.02 9.16
N GLN A 107 -1.03 5.47 10.11
CA GLN A 107 -1.44 6.43 11.14
C GLN A 107 -1.78 7.79 10.54
N GLU A 108 -0.97 8.31 9.61
CA GLU A 108 -1.26 9.58 8.94
C GLU A 108 -2.55 9.49 8.11
N LEU A 109 -2.78 8.38 7.39
CA LEU A 109 -4.04 8.16 6.67
C LEU A 109 -5.25 8.21 7.62
N ARG A 110 -5.18 7.47 8.74
CA ARG A 110 -6.25 7.45 9.74
C ARG A 110 -6.47 8.82 10.39
N GLN A 111 -5.41 9.56 10.68
CA GLN A 111 -5.50 10.93 11.22
C GLN A 111 -6.19 11.90 10.25
N LYS A 112 -6.09 11.65 8.94
CA LYS A 112 -6.83 12.40 7.91
C LYS A 112 -8.28 11.93 7.73
N GLY A 113 -8.74 10.96 8.51
CA GLY A 113 -10.11 10.43 8.43
C GLY A 113 -10.28 9.26 7.45
N ALA A 114 -9.19 8.72 6.88
CA ALA A 114 -9.30 7.58 5.97
C ALA A 114 -9.65 6.30 6.74
N ARG A 115 -10.49 5.46 6.12
CA ARG A 115 -10.73 4.08 6.56
C ARG A 115 -9.61 3.20 6.03
N VAL A 116 -8.82 2.61 6.92
CA VAL A 116 -7.61 1.89 6.54
C VAL A 116 -7.55 0.52 7.21
N GLU A 117 -7.56 -0.50 6.35
CA GLU A 117 -7.27 -1.89 6.68
C GLU A 117 -5.82 -2.21 6.34
N THR A 118 -5.28 -3.25 6.97
CA THR A 118 -3.86 -3.60 6.83
C THR A 118 -3.65 -5.11 6.75
N GLY A 119 -2.52 -5.52 6.16
CA GLY A 119 -1.99 -6.87 6.37
C GLY A 119 -1.28 -7.02 7.72
N ARG A 120 -0.54 -8.13 7.87
CA ARG A 120 0.34 -8.38 9.03
C ARG A 120 1.80 -8.34 8.57
N PHE A 121 2.53 -7.29 8.97
CA PHE A 121 3.92 -7.13 8.57
C PHE A 121 4.77 -8.34 9.01
N ARG A 122 5.73 -8.74 8.18
CA ARG A 122 6.59 -9.93 8.39
C ARG A 122 5.86 -11.28 8.48
N ALA A 123 4.55 -11.33 8.20
CA ALA A 123 3.86 -12.59 7.99
C ALA A 123 3.91 -13.00 6.51
N GLU A 124 3.84 -14.31 6.26
CA GLU A 124 3.47 -14.82 4.94
C GLU A 124 1.99 -14.53 4.73
N MET A 125 1.70 -13.73 3.70
CA MET A 125 0.37 -13.22 3.42
C MET A 125 -0.11 -13.72 2.07
N LYS A 126 -1.37 -14.14 2.00
CA LYS A 126 -2.09 -14.30 0.73
C LYS A 126 -2.96 -13.06 0.54
N VAL A 127 -2.70 -12.32 -0.53
CA VAL A 127 -3.49 -11.14 -0.89
C VAL A 127 -4.43 -11.52 -2.02
N ARG A 128 -5.75 -11.34 -1.81
CA ARG A 128 -6.77 -11.48 -2.84
C ARG A 128 -7.27 -10.09 -3.20
N SER A 129 -7.52 -9.86 -4.49
CA SER A 129 -8.17 -8.62 -4.94
C SER A 129 -8.88 -8.84 -6.26
N VAL A 130 -9.94 -8.06 -6.47
CA VAL A 130 -10.61 -7.93 -7.76
C VAL A 130 -10.36 -6.52 -8.26
N ASN A 131 -9.40 -6.37 -9.18
CA ASN A 131 -9.07 -5.06 -9.74
C ASN A 131 -10.20 -4.55 -10.64
N ASP A 132 -10.64 -3.34 -10.37
CA ASP A 132 -11.71 -2.67 -11.10
C ASP A 132 -11.11 -1.83 -12.25
N GLY A 133 -11.39 -2.22 -13.50
CA GLY A 133 -10.89 -1.58 -14.73
C GLY A 133 -10.09 -2.51 -15.66
N PRO A 134 -8.83 -2.89 -15.32
CA PRO A 134 -8.10 -2.51 -14.10
C PRO A 134 -7.39 -1.16 -14.23
N PHE A 135 -7.60 -0.30 -13.23
CA PHE A 135 -6.77 0.89 -13.00
C PHE A 135 -5.65 0.57 -12.02
N THR A 136 -4.40 0.79 -12.41
CA THR A 136 -3.23 0.56 -11.56
C THR A 136 -2.16 1.59 -11.85
N VAL A 137 -1.64 2.23 -10.79
CA VAL A 137 -0.63 3.29 -10.90
C VAL A 137 0.51 3.09 -9.92
N LEU A 138 1.67 3.64 -10.27
CA LEU A 138 2.78 3.82 -9.35
C LEU A 138 2.67 5.20 -8.68
N VAL A 139 2.82 5.22 -7.36
CA VAL A 139 2.91 6.45 -6.57
C VAL A 139 4.28 6.48 -5.89
N GLU A 140 5.06 7.53 -6.15
CA GLU A 140 6.41 7.68 -5.59
C GLU A 140 6.54 9.04 -4.88
N VAL A 141 7.29 9.07 -3.77
CA VAL A 141 7.57 10.28 -2.98
C VAL A 141 9.00 10.37 -2.51
#